data_AF-A0A7S2M6Y8-F1
#
_entry.id   AF-A0A7S2M6Y8-F1
#
_cell.length_a   1.000
_cell.length_b   1.000
_cell.length_c   1.000
_cell.angle_alpha   90.00
_cell.angle_beta   90.00
_cell.angle_gamma   90.00
#
_symmetry.space_group_name_H-M   'P 1'
#
loop_
_entity.id
_entity.type
_entity.pdbx_description
1 polymer ?
#
loop_
_entity_poly.entity_id
_entity_poly.type
_entity_poly.pdbx_seq_one_letter_code
_entity_poly.pdbx_strand_id
1 'polypeptide(L)'
;SVAAPAPGSPPAAEGARPIAAEEAGENPPSQPAPAAAVEPQVLQELAASAQAAQQQLALQQQQQLQQLRQQHQQQQQQLLQQQQVQNLPLQQRQLQQQQLAQQQLAQQQQFEAQLKEQQRQQAENLQGQREQLEQQLVQQ
;
A
#
# COMPACT_ATOMS: atom_id res chain seq x y z
N SER A 1 12.60 -17.97 33.89
CA SER A 1 11.41 -18.44 33.14
C SER A 1 11.47 -17.87 31.74
N VAL A 2 11.36 -18.76 30.73
CA VAL A 2 10.17 -18.85 29.84
C VAL A 2 10.20 -17.68 28.83
N ALA A 3 10.77 -17.88 27.64
CA ALA A 3 10.08 -18.46 26.47
C ALA A 3 8.92 -17.54 26.03
N ALA A 4 9.02 -16.83 24.91
CA ALA A 4 8.86 -17.34 23.54
C ALA A 4 7.41 -17.83 23.25
N PRO A 5 6.94 -17.74 22.00
CA PRO A 5 7.13 -16.68 21.02
C PRO A 5 5.81 -15.88 20.84
N ALA A 6 5.87 -14.55 20.79
CA ALA A 6 4.67 -13.77 20.48
C ALA A 6 4.24 -14.06 19.02
N PRO A 7 2.94 -14.30 18.78
CA PRO A 7 2.57 -15.36 17.86
C PRO A 7 1.86 -14.84 16.62
N GLY A 8 1.61 -15.75 15.69
CA GLY A 8 0.48 -15.62 14.78
C GLY A 8 0.69 -14.62 13.65
N SER A 9 1.25 -15.14 12.57
CA SER A 9 0.53 -15.03 11.29
C SER A 9 -0.95 -15.29 11.55
N PRO A 10 -1.83 -14.44 11.04
CA PRO A 10 -2.61 -14.90 9.90
C PRO A 10 -2.35 -14.03 8.66
N PRO A 11 -2.56 -14.58 7.45
CA PRO A 11 -2.59 -13.80 6.23
C PRO A 11 -3.88 -12.96 6.19
N ALA A 12 -3.95 -11.94 7.05
CA ALA A 12 -4.95 -10.89 6.91
C ALA A 12 -4.52 -10.01 5.71
N ALA A 13 -5.35 -9.82 4.69
CA ALA A 13 -6.73 -10.23 4.53
C ALA A 13 -6.95 -10.58 3.04
N GLU A 14 -7.87 -11.49 2.68
CA GLU A 14 -9.32 -11.20 2.68
C GLU A 14 -9.61 -9.96 1.83
N GLY A 15 -10.38 -10.15 0.76
CA GLY A 15 -10.27 -9.30 -0.44
C GLY A 15 -10.09 -10.21 -1.66
N ALA A 16 -10.91 -11.26 -1.81
CA ALA A 16 -12.35 -11.09 -2.01
C ALA A 16 -12.58 -10.05 -3.12
N ARG A 17 -12.99 -10.50 -4.31
CA ARG A 17 -14.42 -10.42 -4.67
C ARG A 17 -14.94 -8.99 -4.46
N PRO A 18 -15.11 -8.23 -5.54
CA PRO A 18 -16.49 -8.16 -6.05
C PRO A 18 -16.60 -8.91 -7.40
N ILE A 19 -17.55 -9.84 -7.62
CA ILE A 19 -19.02 -9.75 -7.42
C ILE A 19 -19.54 -8.66 -8.37
N ALA A 20 -19.84 -9.03 -9.60
CA ALA A 20 -21.14 -9.57 -10.09
C ALA A 20 -22.09 -8.42 -10.47
N ALA A 21 -22.41 -8.29 -11.75
CA ALA A 21 -23.74 -8.59 -12.31
C ALA A 21 -24.63 -7.32 -12.29
N GLU A 22 -25.75 -7.19 -13.02
CA GLU A 22 -26.60 -8.17 -13.71
C GLU A 22 -27.47 -7.44 -14.78
N GLU A 23 -27.87 -8.13 -15.86
CA GLU A 23 -29.13 -8.00 -16.65
C GLU A 23 -29.65 -6.63 -17.23
N ALA A 24 -30.44 -6.54 -18.32
CA ALA A 24 -30.93 -7.46 -19.36
C ALA A 24 -31.24 -6.63 -20.64
N GLY A 25 -31.06 -7.11 -21.89
CA GLY A 25 -32.02 -7.90 -22.69
C GLY A 25 -32.90 -6.99 -23.59
N GLU A 26 -33.18 -7.19 -24.88
CA GLU A 26 -32.92 -8.23 -25.89
C GLU A 26 -33.10 -7.59 -27.30
N ASN A 27 -32.77 -8.17 -28.48
CA ASN A 27 -31.68 -9.03 -28.94
C ASN A 27 -31.76 -9.10 -30.50
N PRO A 28 -30.70 -8.80 -31.30
CA PRO A 28 -30.69 -9.14 -32.72
C PRO A 28 -30.47 -10.65 -32.90
N PRO A 29 -31.16 -11.35 -33.82
CA PRO A 29 -31.03 -12.79 -33.94
C PRO A 29 -29.66 -13.21 -34.49
N SER A 30 -28.87 -13.80 -33.60
CA SER A 30 -27.63 -14.56 -33.84
C SER A 30 -26.38 -13.77 -34.26
N GLN A 31 -25.55 -13.52 -33.24
CA GLN A 31 -24.09 -13.30 -33.24
C GLN A 31 -23.31 -13.71 -34.51
N PRO A 32 -22.23 -12.98 -34.87
CA PRO A 32 -21.07 -12.84 -34.00
C PRO A 32 -21.14 -11.60 -33.10
N ALA A 33 -20.76 -11.74 -31.84
CA ALA A 33 -20.50 -10.58 -30.99
C ALA A 33 -19.41 -9.72 -31.65
N PRO A 34 -19.56 -8.38 -31.71
CA PRO A 34 -18.53 -7.51 -32.24
C PRO A 34 -17.38 -7.43 -31.25
N ALA A 35 -16.49 -8.43 -31.32
CA ALA A 35 -15.09 -8.20 -31.02
C ALA A 35 -14.61 -7.16 -32.03
N ALA A 36 -14.76 -5.88 -31.65
CA ALA A 36 -14.06 -4.79 -32.32
C ALA A 36 -12.61 -5.23 -32.44
N ALA A 37 -12.08 -5.22 -33.67
CA ALA A 37 -10.69 -5.58 -33.92
C ALA A 37 -9.82 -4.43 -33.40
N VAL A 38 -9.68 -4.36 -32.06
CA VAL A 38 -8.74 -3.48 -31.38
C VAL A 38 -7.39 -3.80 -31.99
N GLU A 39 -6.81 -2.83 -32.69
CA GLU A 39 -5.66 -3.12 -33.54
C GLU A 39 -4.51 -3.68 -32.69
N PRO A 40 -3.69 -4.62 -33.21
CA PRO A 40 -2.63 -5.25 -32.43
C PRO A 40 -1.62 -4.27 -31.81
N GLN A 41 -1.55 -3.04 -32.31
CA GLN A 41 -0.75 -1.94 -31.74
C GLN A 41 -1.39 -1.40 -30.45
N VAL A 42 -2.67 -1.05 -30.45
CA VAL A 42 -3.41 -0.59 -29.25
C VAL A 42 -3.35 -1.63 -28.12
N LEU A 43 -3.45 -2.93 -28.43
CA LEU A 43 -3.31 -4.01 -27.45
C LEU A 43 -1.89 -4.13 -26.88
N GLN A 44 -0.86 -3.86 -27.70
CA GLN A 44 0.54 -3.85 -27.25
C GLN A 44 0.86 -2.61 -26.40
N GLU A 45 0.32 -1.45 -26.75
CA GLU A 45 0.48 -0.21 -25.98
C GLU A 45 -0.21 -0.30 -24.61
N LEU A 46 -1.44 -0.85 -24.56
CA LEU A 46 -2.12 -1.17 -23.30
C LEU A 46 -1.34 -2.18 -22.44
N ALA A 47 -0.78 -3.23 -23.05
CA ALA A 47 0.03 -4.22 -22.33
C ALA A 47 1.34 -3.61 -21.80
N ALA A 48 2.02 -2.79 -22.60
CA ALA A 48 3.25 -2.09 -22.20
C ALA A 48 2.98 -1.07 -21.09
N SER A 49 1.89 -0.31 -21.19
CA SER A 49 1.43 0.64 -20.14
C SER A 49 1.10 -0.09 -18.84
N ALA A 50 0.35 -1.20 -18.91
CA ALA A 50 0.04 -2.03 -17.74
C ALA A 50 1.31 -2.63 -17.10
N GLN A 51 2.29 -3.05 -17.89
CA GLN A 51 3.59 -3.53 -17.39
C GLN A 51 4.42 -2.41 -16.74
N ALA A 52 4.44 -1.21 -17.33
CA ALA A 52 5.11 -0.04 -16.77
C ALA A 52 4.48 0.37 -15.42
N ALA A 53 3.14 0.41 -15.34
CA ALA A 53 2.41 0.69 -14.11
C ALA A 53 2.69 -0.37 -13.03
N GLN A 54 2.74 -1.66 -13.39
CA GLN A 54 3.11 -2.74 -12.46
C GLN A 54 4.57 -2.61 -11.97
N GLN A 55 5.51 -2.26 -12.86
CA GLN A 55 6.92 -2.06 -12.48
C GLN A 55 7.07 -0.84 -11.56
N GLN A 56 6.39 0.27 -11.85
CA GLN A 56 6.38 1.46 -11.01
C GLN A 56 5.76 1.16 -9.63
N LEU A 57 4.66 0.41 -9.57
CA LEU A 57 4.03 -0.05 -8.34
C LEU A 57 4.96 -0.95 -7.50
N ALA A 58 5.68 -1.87 -8.15
CA ALA A 58 6.64 -2.76 -7.48
C ALA A 58 7.83 -1.99 -6.89
N LEU A 59 8.38 -1.01 -7.62
CA LEU A 59 9.43 -0.12 -7.12
C LEU A 59 8.94 0.73 -5.94
N GLN A 60 7.71 1.24 -5.99
CA GLN A 60 7.10 2.01 -4.92
C GLN A 60 6.86 1.16 -3.66
N GLN A 61 6.34 -0.06 -3.79
CA GLN A 61 6.19 -0.99 -2.66
C GLN A 61 7.55 -1.38 -2.06
N GLN A 62 8.61 -1.52 -2.87
CA GLN A 62 9.95 -1.76 -2.36
C GLN A 62 10.45 -0.60 -1.47
N GLN A 63 10.22 0.64 -1.89
CA GLN A 63 10.57 1.83 -1.08
C GLN A 63 9.74 1.90 0.21
N GLN A 64 8.43 1.64 0.14
CA GLN A 64 7.56 1.58 1.32
C GLN A 64 8.03 0.50 2.32
N LEU A 65 8.37 -0.70 1.84
CA LEU A 65 8.89 -1.79 2.66
C LEU A 65 10.28 -1.48 3.24
N GLN A 66 11.09 -0.66 2.56
CA GLN A 66 12.37 -0.18 3.10
C GLN A 66 12.15 0.82 4.23
N GLN A 67 11.25 1.79 4.08
CA GLN A 67 10.88 2.77 5.11
C GLN A 67 10.27 2.07 6.34
N LEU A 68 9.34 1.13 6.13
CA LEU A 68 8.70 0.35 7.20
C LEU A 68 9.73 -0.44 8.02
N ARG A 69 10.71 -1.08 7.34
CA ARG A 69 11.79 -1.81 8.04
C ARG A 69 12.70 -0.90 8.85
N GLN A 70 13.03 0.30 8.36
CA GLN A 70 13.80 1.29 9.13
C GLN A 70 13.02 1.77 10.36
N GLN A 71 11.74 2.09 10.21
CA GLN A 71 10.88 2.50 11.33
C GLN A 71 10.77 1.39 12.38
N HIS A 72 10.52 0.14 11.95
CA HIS A 72 10.44 -1.00 12.86
C HIS A 72 11.75 -1.21 13.63
N GLN A 73 12.90 -1.01 12.99
CA GLN A 73 14.21 -1.07 13.65
C GLN A 73 14.39 0.04 14.71
N GLN A 74 13.93 1.27 14.43
CA GLN A 74 13.96 2.36 15.41
C GLN A 74 13.01 2.11 16.59
N GLN A 75 11.80 1.60 16.32
CA GLN A 75 10.85 1.21 17.36
C GLN A 75 11.42 0.09 18.24
N GLN A 76 12.05 -0.94 17.65
CA GLN A 76 12.73 -2.00 18.39
C GLN A 76 13.83 -1.44 19.30
N GLN A 77 14.66 -0.51 18.82
CA GLN A 77 15.68 0.15 19.66
C GLN A 77 15.07 0.96 20.81
N GLN A 78 13.92 1.60 20.61
CA GLN A 78 13.20 2.31 21.69
C GLN A 78 12.56 1.36 22.71
N LEU A 79 12.05 0.20 22.27
CA LEU A 79 11.56 -0.85 23.17
C LEU A 79 12.70 -1.47 24.00
N LEU A 80 13.87 -1.67 23.39
CA LEU A 80 15.08 -2.09 24.12
C LEU A 80 15.53 -1.02 25.13
N GLN A 81 15.44 0.27 24.79
CA GLN A 81 15.66 1.36 25.75
C GLN A 81 14.62 1.34 26.89
N GLN A 82 13.32 1.14 26.62
CA GLN A 82 12.31 0.99 27.68
C GLN A 82 12.62 -0.14 28.66
N GLN A 83 13.24 -1.24 28.22
CA GLN A 83 13.72 -2.28 29.15
C GLN A 83 14.86 -1.79 30.04
N GLN A 84 15.73 -0.91 29.55
CA GLN A 84 16.79 -0.29 30.38
C GLN A 84 16.20 0.69 31.40
N VAL A 85 15.17 1.45 31.03
CA VAL A 85 14.44 2.39 31.91
C VAL A 85 13.87 1.70 33.16
N GLN A 86 13.54 0.41 33.09
CA GLN A 86 13.09 -0.35 34.26
C GLN A 86 14.14 -0.46 35.38
N ASN A 87 15.42 -0.28 35.08
CA ASN A 87 16.50 -0.31 36.08
C ASN A 87 16.72 1.03 36.79
N LEU A 88 16.00 2.09 36.40
CA LEU A 88 16.12 3.41 37.02
C LEU A 88 15.27 3.55 38.30
N PRO A 89 15.63 4.51 39.19
CA PRO A 89 14.78 4.95 40.29
C PRO A 89 13.38 5.35 39.83
N LEU A 90 12.36 5.09 40.65
CA LEU A 90 10.94 5.22 40.29
C LEU A 90 10.59 6.57 39.63
N GLN A 91 11.09 7.68 40.17
CA GLN A 91 10.83 9.03 39.66
C GLN A 91 11.41 9.25 38.25
N GLN A 92 12.65 8.78 38.02
CA GLN A 92 13.28 8.86 36.69
C GLN A 92 12.62 7.90 35.70
N ARG A 93 12.19 6.72 36.15
CA ARG A 93 11.44 5.75 35.33
C ARG A 93 10.14 6.34 34.80
N GLN A 94 9.37 7.05 35.63
CA GLN A 94 8.13 7.70 35.21
C GLN A 94 8.37 8.81 34.17
N LEU A 95 9.33 9.70 34.43
CA LEU A 95 9.68 10.78 33.50
C LEU A 95 10.18 10.22 32.16
N GLN A 96 11.05 9.21 32.19
CA GLN A 96 11.62 8.65 30.97
C GLN A 96 10.62 7.78 30.20
N GLN A 97 9.70 7.06 30.87
CA GLN A 97 8.55 6.44 30.17
C GLN A 97 7.70 7.50 29.47
N GLN A 98 7.40 8.62 30.12
CA GLN A 98 6.59 9.68 29.52
C GLN A 98 7.29 10.31 28.30
N GLN A 99 8.61 10.50 28.34
CA GLN A 99 9.40 10.97 27.20
C GLN A 99 9.41 9.95 26.05
N LEU A 100 9.62 8.67 26.35
CA LEU A 100 9.60 7.60 25.34
C LEU A 100 8.21 7.39 24.72
N ALA A 101 7.14 7.52 25.50
CA ALA A 101 5.76 7.46 25.00
C ALA A 101 5.43 8.65 24.07
N GLN A 102 5.85 9.87 24.43
CA GLN A 102 5.70 11.04 23.56
C GLN A 102 6.53 10.91 22.27
N GLN A 103 7.75 10.39 22.35
CA GLN A 103 8.60 10.13 21.18
C GLN A 103 7.95 9.10 20.24
N GLN A 104 7.40 8.01 20.77
CA GLN A 104 6.70 6.99 19.98
C GLN A 104 5.44 7.57 19.31
N LEU A 105 4.65 8.36 20.04
CA LEU A 105 3.44 9.01 19.49
C LEU A 105 3.80 9.97 18.34
N ALA A 106 4.84 10.79 18.51
CA ALA A 106 5.29 11.70 17.46
C ALA A 106 5.79 10.95 16.21
N GLN A 107 6.55 9.87 16.37
CA GLN A 107 7.01 9.04 15.24
C GLN A 107 5.86 8.30 14.54
N GLN A 108 4.85 7.85 15.30
CA GLN A 108 3.65 7.24 14.72
C GLN A 108 2.86 8.25 13.87
N GLN A 109 2.65 9.47 14.37
CA GLN A 109 1.97 10.54 13.63
C GLN A 109 2.74 10.97 12.38
N GLN A 110 4.08 11.10 12.46
CA GLN A 110 4.92 11.40 11.31
C GLN A 110 4.83 10.32 10.23
N PHE A 111 4.82 9.04 10.62
CA PHE A 111 4.64 7.93 9.68
C PHE A 111 3.24 7.89 9.08
N GLU A 112 2.19 8.09 9.87
CA GLU A 112 0.82 8.14 9.37
C GLU A 112 0.62 9.27 8.35
N ALA A 113 1.24 10.43 8.59
CA ALA A 113 1.26 11.53 7.65
C ALA A 113 2.00 11.19 6.34
N GLN A 114 3.22 10.62 6.43
CA GLN A 114 3.99 10.18 5.26
C GLN A 114 3.24 9.13 4.43
N LEU A 115 2.58 8.18 5.08
CA LEU A 115 1.81 7.11 4.43
C LEU A 115 0.56 7.68 3.73
N LYS A 116 -0.15 8.63 4.34
CA LYS A 116 -1.28 9.35 3.72
C LYS A 116 -0.83 10.19 2.52
N GLU A 117 0.30 10.89 2.63
CA GLU A 117 0.85 11.68 1.53
C GLU A 117 1.28 10.78 0.36
N GLN A 118 1.95 9.65 0.64
CA GLN A 118 2.31 8.65 -0.37
C GLN A 118 1.07 8.06 -1.07
N GLN A 119 0.00 7.72 -0.32
CA GLN A 119 -1.26 7.24 -0.92
C GLN A 119 -1.91 8.31 -1.82
N ARG A 120 -1.90 9.58 -1.41
CA ARG A 120 -2.38 10.68 -2.24
C ARG A 120 -1.58 10.79 -3.54
N GLN A 121 -0.25 10.79 -3.45
CA GLN A 121 0.62 10.81 -4.63
C GLN A 121 0.40 9.59 -5.53
N GLN A 122 0.14 8.40 -4.95
CA GLN A 122 -0.20 7.20 -5.73
C GLN A 122 -1.52 7.37 -6.49
N ALA A 123 -2.57 7.85 -5.83
CA ALA A 123 -3.86 8.11 -6.47
C ALA A 123 -3.74 9.15 -7.60
N GLU A 124 -3.00 10.23 -7.38
CA GLU A 124 -2.73 11.28 -8.36
C GLU A 124 -1.94 10.76 -9.56
N ASN A 125 -0.89 9.95 -9.34
CA ASN A 125 -0.12 9.31 -10.41
C ASN A 125 -0.96 8.32 -11.24
N LEU A 126 -1.79 7.51 -10.59
CA LEU A 126 -2.68 6.56 -11.28
C LEU A 126 -3.78 7.28 -12.07
N GLN A 127 -4.32 8.38 -11.53
CA GLN A 127 -5.28 9.23 -12.24
C GLN A 127 -4.62 9.87 -13.48
N GLY A 128 -3.45 10.49 -13.33
CA GLY A 128 -2.73 11.09 -14.45
C GLY A 128 -2.35 10.09 -15.55
N GLN A 129 -1.95 8.86 -15.19
CA GLN A 129 -1.71 7.78 -16.15
C GLN A 129 -2.99 7.34 -16.86
N ARG A 130 -4.12 7.23 -16.14
CA ARG A 130 -5.42 6.93 -16.74
C ARG A 130 -5.83 8.02 -17.74
N GLU A 131 -5.72 9.29 -17.36
CA GLU A 131 -6.06 10.43 -18.22
C GLU A 131 -5.17 10.51 -19.47
N GLN A 132 -3.88 10.16 -19.36
CA GLN A 132 -2.99 10.04 -20.51
C GLN A 132 -3.39 8.89 -21.44
N LEU A 133 -3.72 7.72 -20.89
CA LEU A 133 -4.15 6.56 -21.67
C LEU A 133 -5.52 6.80 -22.32
N GLU A 134 -6.45 7.46 -21.64
CA GLU A 134 -7.75 7.86 -22.19
C GLU A 134 -7.58 8.88 -23.34
N GLN A 135 -6.69 9.86 -23.20
CA GLN A 135 -6.34 10.77 -24.30
C GLN A 135 -5.66 10.07 -25.48
N GLN A 136 -4.85 9.03 -25.26
CA GLN A 136 -4.27 8.23 -26.33
C GLN A 136 -5.33 7.39 -27.06
N LEU A 137 -6.25 6.76 -26.32
CA LEU A 137 -7.32 5.94 -26.89
C LEU A 137 -8.39 6.74 -27.64
N VAL A 138 -8.59 8.03 -27.32
CA VAL A 138 -9.53 8.92 -28.04
C VAL A 138 -8.89 9.56 -29.28
N GLN A 139 -7.56 9.50 -29.42
CA GLN A 139 -6.82 10.00 -30.59
C GLN A 139 -6.58 8.94 -31.67
N GLN A 140 -6.79 7.66 -31.37
CA GLN A 140 -6.73 6.54 -32.32
C GLN A 140 -8.12 6.17 -32.84
#